data_AF-A0A9E6JUV7-F1
#
_entry.id   AF-A0A9E6JUV7-F1
#
_cell.length_a   1.000
_cell.length_b   1.000
_cell.length_c   1.000
_cell.angle_alpha   90.00
_cell.angle_beta   90.00
_cell.angle_gamma   90.00
#
_symmetry.space_group_name_H-M   'P 1'
#
loop_
_entity.id
_entity.type
_entity.pdbx_description
1 polymer ?
#
loop_
_entity_poly.entity_id
_entity_poly.type
_entity_poly.pdbx_seq_one_letter_code
_entity_poly.pdbx_strand_id
1 'polypeptide(L)' 'MNSKALFSVCPHDTTKNLAGWLLVNTYLQQHLDSPIHFEPYDSFVQERKIVLEGKYDLVYANPYSAGIFREKL' A
#
# COMPACT_ATOMS: atom_id res chain seq x y z
N MET A 1 4.02 7.35 21.02
CA MET A 1 3.19 7.95 19.95
C MET A 1 3.08 6.89 18.87
N ASN A 2 1.95 6.19 18.73
CA ASN A 2 1.80 5.21 17.66
C ASN A 2 1.64 5.98 16.34
N SER A 3 2.68 5.98 15.49
CA SER A 3 2.57 6.53 14.15
C SER A 3 1.65 5.65 13.31
N LYS A 4 0.77 6.28 12.53
CA LYS A 4 -0.09 5.60 11.55
C LYS A 4 0.78 4.89 10.52
N ALA A 5 0.61 3.59 10.35
CA ALA A 5 1.29 2.84 9.30
C ALA A 5 0.68 3.15 7.93
N LEU A 6 1.48 3.16 6.87
CA LEU A 6 1.07 3.42 5.51
C LEU A 6 1.09 2.13 4.68
N PHE A 7 -0.04 1.84 4.02
CA PHE A 7 -0.25 0.67 3.18
C PHE A 7 -0.52 1.11 1.73
N SER A 8 0.24 0.57 0.78
CA SER A 8 0.02 0.77 -0.66
C SER A 8 -0.40 -0.54 -1.33
N VAL A 9 -1.25 -0.41 -2.35
CA VAL A 9 -1.67 -1.50 -3.22
C VAL A 9 -1.51 -1.08 -4.67
N CYS A 10 -0.87 -1.95 -5.44
CA CYS A 10 -0.71 -1.85 -6.89
C CYS A 10 -1.97 -1.27 -7.58
N PRO A 11 -1.85 -0.17 -8.35
CA PRO A 11 -2.99 0.53 -8.95
C PRO A 11 -3.94 -0.38 -9.73
N HIS A 12 -3.40 -1.31 -10.52
CA HIS A 12 -4.22 -2.24 -11.30
C HIS A 12 -5.07 -3.18 -10.44
N ASP A 13 -4.54 -3.67 -9.32
CA ASP A 13 -5.28 -4.54 -8.39
C ASP A 13 -6.31 -3.73 -7.59
N THR A 14 -5.97 -2.49 -7.25
CA THR A 14 -6.88 -1.53 -6.63
C THR A 14 -8.07 -1.21 -7.53
N THR A 15 -7.85 -0.90 -8.81
CA THR A 15 -8.92 -0.60 -9.77
C THR A 15 -9.85 -1.79 -9.98
N LYS A 16 -9.33 -3.03 -9.90
CA LYS A 16 -10.15 -4.24 -10.05
C LYS A 16 -11.13 -4.44 -8.89
N ASN A 17 -10.76 -4.09 -7.66
CA ASN A 17 -11.60 -4.30 -6.49
C ASN A 17 -11.25 -3.37 -5.31
N LEU A 18 -11.54 -2.07 -5.44
CA LEU A 18 -11.27 -1.09 -4.39
C LEU A 18 -11.97 -1.44 -3.07
N ALA A 19 -13.24 -1.89 -3.14
CA ALA A 19 -14.00 -2.26 -1.95
C ALA A 19 -13.34 -3.42 -1.18
N GLY A 20 -12.81 -4.42 -1.89
CA GLY A 20 -12.05 -5.51 -1.30
C GLY A 20 -10.80 -5.02 -0.58
N TRP A 21 -10.06 -4.08 -1.16
CA TRP A 21 -8.86 -3.53 -0.52
C TRP A 21 -9.17 -2.65 0.70
N LEU A 22 -10.29 -1.93 0.68
CA LEU A 22 -10.77 -1.22 1.88
C LEU A 22 -11.12 -2.20 3.00
N LEU A 23 -11.77 -3.33 2.69
CA LEU A 23 -12.04 -4.38 3.67
C LEU A 23 -10.75 -5.00 4.22
N VAL A 24 -9.75 -5.24 3.37
CA VAL A 24 -8.42 -5.72 3.80
C VAL A 24 -7.78 -4.70 4.74
N ASN A 25 -7.82 -3.40 4.43
CA ASN A 25 -7.28 -2.36 5.31
C ASN A 25 -7.99 -2.33 6.67
N THR A 26 -9.32 -2.46 6.71
CA THR A 26 -10.07 -2.56 7.98
C THR A 26 -9.71 -3.83 8.76
N TYR A 27 -9.61 -4.96 8.07
CA TYR A 27 -9.20 -6.23 8.67
C TYR A 27 -7.81 -6.10 9.32
N LEU A 28 -6.83 -5.55 8.63
CA LEU A 28 -5.48 -5.36 9.15
C LEU A 28 -5.47 -4.44 10.38
N GLN A 29 -6.21 -3.33 10.35
CA GLN A 29 -6.31 -2.42 11.49
C GLN A 29 -6.85 -3.12 12.75
N GLN A 30 -7.89 -3.95 12.61
CA GLN A 30 -8.49 -4.68 13.72
C GLN A 30 -7.56 -5.75 14.29
N HIS A 31 -6.85 -6.50 13.43
CA HIS A 31 -6.04 -7.64 13.85
C HIS A 31 -4.66 -7.24 14.35
N LEU A 32 -4.15 -6.08 13.93
CA LEU A 32 -2.85 -5.56 14.36
C LEU A 32 -2.96 -4.49 15.46
N ASP A 33 -4.18 -4.13 15.86
CA ASP A 33 -4.48 -3.05 16.81
C ASP A 33 -3.70 -1.76 16.49
N SER A 34 -3.63 -1.42 15.19
CA SER A 34 -2.79 -0.35 14.67
C SER A 34 -3.53 0.49 13.63
N PRO A 35 -3.43 1.83 13.66
CA PRO A 35 -3.97 2.68 12.61
C PRO A 35 -3.19 2.49 11.29
N ILE A 36 -3.88 2.08 10.23
CA ILE A 36 -3.30 1.86 8.90
C ILE A 36 -4.02 2.74 7.88
N HIS A 37 -3.25 3.54 7.15
CA HIS A 37 -3.74 4.31 6.02
C HIS A 37 -3.59 3.55 4.73
N PHE A 38 -4.69 3.41 4.00
CA PHE A 38 -4.66 3.05 2.60
C PHE A 38 -5.40 4.12 1.80
N GLU A 39 -4.77 4.59 0.72
CA GLU A 39 -5.36 5.49 -0.28
C GLU A 39 -4.98 4.99 -1.68
N PRO A 40 -5.94 4.89 -2.62
CA PRO A 40 -5.68 4.39 -3.96
C PRO A 40 -4.91 5.41 -4.82
N TYR A 41 -4.07 4.91 -5.73
CA TYR A 41 -3.41 5.71 -6.76
C TYR A 41 -3.97 5.41 -8.15
N ASP A 42 -4.06 6.46 -8.98
CA ASP A 42 -4.57 6.33 -10.35
C ASP A 42 -3.52 5.84 -11.37
N SER A 43 -2.24 5.82 -10.99
CA SER A 43 -1.17 5.37 -11.90
C SER A 43 0.00 4.71 -11.20
N PHE A 44 0.63 3.76 -11.90
CA PHE A 44 1.88 3.12 -11.47
C PHE A 44 3.04 4.10 -11.30
N VAL A 45 3.05 5.20 -12.07
CA VAL A 45 4.11 6.20 -12.01
C VAL A 45 4.03 6.99 -10.70
N GLN A 46 2.82 7.40 -10.30
CA GLN A 46 2.59 8.10 -9.04
C GLN A 46 2.89 7.21 -7.85
N GLU A 47 2.30 6.00 -7.81
CA GLU A 47 2.52 5.04 -6.72
C GLU A 47 4.02 4.74 -6.55
N ARG A 48 4.72 4.36 -7.64
CA ARG A 48 6.14 4.04 -7.59
C ARG A 48 6.99 5.18 -7.03
N LYS A 49 6.71 6.42 -7.45
CA LYS A 49 7.46 7.59 -6.97
C LYS A 49 7.35 7.70 -5.44
N ILE A 50 6.14 7.61 -4.90
CA ILE A 50 5.90 7.77 -3.45
C ILE A 50 6.42 6.56 -2.66
N VAL A 51 6.29 5.34 -3.18
CA VAL A 51 6.87 4.14 -2.54
C VAL A 51 8.40 4.28 -2.42
N LEU A 52 9.07 4.74 -3.48
CA LEU A 52 10.52 4.93 -3.47
C LEU A 52 11.00 6.12 -2.61
N GLU A 53 10.10 7.02 -2.20
CA GLU A 53 10.39 8.04 -1.18
C GLU A 53 10.48 7.46 0.24
N GLY A 54 10.20 6.16 0.43
CA GLY A 54 10.38 5.45 1.71
C GLY A 54 9.29 5.73 2.74
N LYS A 55 8.08 6.10 2.28
CA LYS A 55 6.96 6.46 3.14
C LYS A 55 6.08 5.28 3.56
N TYR A 56 6.18 4.13 2.88
CA TYR A 56 5.26 3.02 3.08
C TYR A 56 5.85 1.92 3.98
N ASP A 57 5.03 1.41 4.90
CA ASP A 57 5.37 0.29 5.79
C ASP A 57 4.97 -1.06 5.18
N LEU A 58 3.94 -1.07 4.33
CA LEU A 58 3.46 -2.25 3.63
C LEU A 58 3.12 -1.89 2.18
N VAL A 59 3.55 -2.74 1.24
CA VAL A 59 3.24 -2.58 -0.19
C VAL A 59 2.81 -3.91 -0.78
N TYR A 60 1.58 -3.99 -1.28
CA TYR A 60 1.14 -5.06 -2.18
C TYR A 60 1.51 -4.69 -3.62
N ALA A 61 2.54 -5.34 -4.17
CA ALA A 61 3.08 -5.02 -5.48
C ALA A 61 2.97 -6.20 -6.45
N ASN A 62 2.80 -5.89 -7.75
CA ASN A 62 3.07 -6.87 -8.80
C ASN A 62 4.58 -7.24 -8.83
N PRO A 63 4.97 -8.36 -9.46
CA PRO A 63 6.36 -8.84 -9.43
C PRO A 63 7.40 -7.84 -9.97
N TYR A 64 7.05 -7.07 -11.00
CA TYR A 64 7.95 -6.06 -11.57
C TYR A 64 8.18 -4.91 -10.58
N SER A 65 7.11 -4.36 -10.01
CA SER A 65 7.20 -3.32 -8.97
C SER A 65 7.92 -3.82 -7.73
N ALA A 66 7.66 -5.05 -7.28
CA ALA A 66 8.34 -5.65 -6.14
C ALA A 66 9.87 -5.72 -6.34
N GLY A 67 10.31 -6.09 -7.55
CA GLY A 67 11.73 -6.08 -7.92
C GLY A 67 12.37 -4.69 -7.82
N ILE A 68 11.62 -3.63 -8.14
CA ILE A 68 12.07 -2.24 -8.01
C ILE A 68 12.08 -1.77 -6.55
N PHE A 69 11.09 -2.16 -5.75
CA PHE A 69 10.91 -1.67 -4.38
C PHE A 69 11.85 -2.31 -3.35
N ARG A 70 12.45 -3.46 -3.67
CA ARG A 70 13.23 -4.31 -2.75
C ARG A 70 14.36 -3.61 -1.95
N GLU A 71 14.89 -2.49 -2.45
CA GLU A 71 16.02 -1.77 -1.82
C GLU A 71 15.56 -0.60 -0.94
N LYS A 72 14.24 -0.35 -0.88
CA LYS A 72 13.63 0.83 -0.24
C LYS A 72 12.57 0.50 0.80
N LEU A 73 12.23 -0.78 0.97
CA LEU A 73 11.29 -1.31 1.97
C LEU A 73 12.04 -2.14 3.00
#